data_AF-A0A932DJA1-F1
#
_entry.id   AF-A0A932DJA1-F1
#
_cell.length_a   1.000
_cell.length_b   1.000
_cell.length_c   1.000
_cell.angle_alpha   90.00
_cell.angle_beta   90.00
_cell.angle_gamma   90.00
#
_symmetry.space_group_name_H-M   'P 1'
#
loop_
_entity.id
_entity.type
_entity.pdbx_description
1 polymer ?
#
loop_
_entity_poly.entity_id
_entity_poly.type
_entity_poly.pdbx_seq_one_letter_code
_entity_poly.pdbx_strand_id
1 'polypeptide(L)' 'MLIDIRPLETIADFRAAEELQGQVWASTHERETVPLHMLTTVAHNGGVALGAWDAEAERLVGFVFGFLG' A
#
# COMPACT_ATOMS: atom_id res chain seq x y z
N MET A 1 15.03 6.94 -12.27
CA MET A 1 14.22 6.71 -11.05
C MET A 1 13.33 7.91 -10.77
N LEU A 2 12.17 7.93 -11.42
CA LEU A 2 11.08 8.86 -11.13
C LEU A 2 10.07 8.13 -10.23
N ILE A 3 9.72 8.74 -9.10
CA ILE A 3 8.71 8.21 -8.18
C ILE A 3 7.42 9.01 -8.33
N ASP A 4 6.35 8.33 -8.75
CA ASP A 4 5.00 8.89 -8.80
C ASP A 4 4.27 8.59 -7.48
N ILE A 5 3.76 9.63 -6.82
CA ILE A 5 3.00 9.49 -5.57
C ILE A 5 1.53 9.69 -5.91
N ARG A 6 0.75 8.62 -5.74
CA ARG A 6 -0.69 8.63 -6.06
C ARG A 6 -1.50 7.78 -5.08
N PRO A 7 -2.81 8.04 -4.94
CA PRO A 7 -3.69 7.21 -4.13
C PRO A 7 -3.67 5.73 -4.55
N LEU A 8 -3.86 4.83 -3.58
CA LEU A 8 -4.21 3.44 -3.87
C LEU A 8 -5.73 3.39 -4.08
N GLU A 9 -6.19 2.95 -5.25
CA GLU A 9 -7.62 2.99 -5.60
C GLU A 9 -8.17 1.62 -6.00
N THR A 10 -7.33 0.79 -6.60
CA THR A 10 -7.74 -0.51 -7.13
C THR A 10 -7.36 -1.65 -6.20
N ILE A 11 -8.08 -2.78 -6.32
CA ILE A 11 -7.70 -4.02 -5.62
C ILE A 11 -6.26 -4.44 -5.95
N ALA A 12 -5.78 -4.16 -7.17
CA ALA A 12 -4.40 -4.44 -7.54
C ALA A 12 -3.41 -3.58 -6.74
N ASP A 13 -3.71 -2.30 -6.53
CA ASP A 13 -2.88 -1.39 -5.72
C ASP A 13 -2.78 -1.89 -4.26
N PHE A 14 -3.92 -2.28 -3.68
CA PHE A 14 -3.93 -2.79 -2.30
C PHE A 14 -3.22 -4.14 -2.15
N ARG A 15 -3.34 -5.03 -3.14
CA ARG A 15 -2.57 -6.28 -3.16
C ARG A 15 -1.06 -6.02 -3.30
N ALA A 16 -0.67 -5.04 -4.10
CA ALA A 16 0.73 -4.64 -4.21
C ALA A 16 1.27 -4.12 -2.87
N ALA A 17 0.45 -3.41 -2.08
CA ALA A 17 0.82 -2.99 -0.73
C ALA A 17 0.94 -4.18 0.26
N GLU A 18 0.04 -5.16 0.23
CA GLU A 18 0.18 -6.40 1.04
C GLU A 18 1.46 -7.18 0.70
N GLU A 19 1.75 -7.34 -0.60
CA GLU A 19 2.95 -8.03 -1.07
C GLU A 19 4.23 -7.27 -0.65
N LEU A 20 4.23 -5.94 -0.79
CA LEU A 20 5.36 -5.10 -0.38
C LEU A 20 5.62 -5.20 1.13
N GLN A 21 4.58 -5.26 1.96
CA GLN A 21 4.71 -5.48 3.41
C GLN A 21 5.42 -6.81 3.70
N GLY A 22 5.02 -7.89 3.03
CA GLY A 22 5.67 -9.20 3.18
C GLY A 22 7.15 -9.17 2.81
N GLN A 23 7.51 -8.48 1.73
CA GLN A 23 8.89 -8.33 1.28
C GLN A 23 9.74 -7.48 2.22
N VAL A 24 9.20 -6.36 2.73
CA VAL A 24 9.95 -5.38 3.52
C VAL A 24 10.06 -5.78 4.98
N TRP A 25 8.98 -6.25 5.58
CA TRP A 25 8.96 -6.62 7.01
C TRP A 25 9.52 -8.02 7.26
N ALA A 26 9.85 -8.78 6.20
CA ALA A 26 10.29 -10.17 6.28
C ALA A 26 9.33 -11.03 7.13
N SER A 27 8.05 -10.65 7.12
CA SER A 27 7.01 -11.24 7.95
C SER A 27 6.75 -12.67 7.47
N THR A 28 7.30 -13.64 8.19
CA THR A 28 7.02 -15.07 7.98
C THR A 28 5.60 -15.44 8.40
N HIS A 29 4.85 -14.50 9.00
CA HIS A 29 3.52 -14.70 9.55
C HIS A 29 2.58 -13.59 9.06
N GLU A 30 1.43 -13.99 8.52
CA GLU A 30 0.40 -13.09 7.95
C GLU A 30 -0.12 -12.03 8.94
N ARG A 31 0.08 -12.22 10.25
CA ARG A 31 -0.45 -11.33 11.31
C ARG A 31 0.18 -9.94 11.33
N GLU A 32 1.40 -9.83 10.81
CA GLU A 32 2.14 -8.56 10.78
C GLU A 32 1.83 -7.75 9.51
N THR A 33 1.06 -8.30 8.56
CA THR A 33 0.64 -7.60 7.35
C THR A 33 -0.69 -6.89 7.60
N VAL A 34 -0.76 -5.60 7.27
CA VAL A 34 -2.03 -4.87 7.26
C VAL A 34 -2.86 -5.41 6.09
N PRO A 35 -4.02 -6.02 6.38
CA PRO A 35 -4.77 -6.73 5.37
C PRO A 35 -5.48 -5.77 4.41
N LEU A 36 -5.73 -6.24 3.18
CA LEU A 36 -6.35 -5.48 2.10
C LEU A 36 -7.62 -4.77 2.55
N HIS A 37 -8.49 -5.45 3.30
CA HIS A 37 -9.76 -4.87 3.75
C HIS A 37 -9.58 -3.70 4.72
N MET A 38 -8.47 -3.64 5.47
CA MET A 38 -8.14 -2.50 6.30
C MET A 38 -7.64 -1.33 5.45
N LEU A 39 -6.74 -1.60 4.50
CA LEU A 39 -6.21 -0.58 3.59
C LEU A 39 -7.34 0.06 2.76
N THR A 40 -8.26 -0.74 2.22
CA THR A 40 -9.44 -0.26 1.49
C THR A 40 -10.35 0.57 2.40
N THR A 41 -10.58 0.11 3.64
CA THR A 41 -11.42 0.85 4.59
C THR A 41 -10.84 2.23 4.86
N VAL A 42 -9.53 2.33 5.11
CA VAL A 42 -8.85 3.61 5.32
C VAL A 42 -8.98 4.51 4.09
N ALA A 43 -8.69 3.99 2.90
CA ALA A 43 -8.73 4.75 1.64
C ALA A 43 -10.12 5.31 1.33
N HIS A 44 -11.18 4.59 1.67
CA HIS A 44 -12.56 4.95 1.32
C HIS A 44 -13.35 5.66 2.45
N ASN A 45 -12.80 5.75 3.67
CA ASN A 45 -13.51 6.32 4.83
C ASN A 45 -12.77 7.53 5.42
N GLY A 46 -12.22 8.40 4.56
CA GLY A 46 -11.60 9.67 4.98
C GLY A 46 -10.21 9.52 5.61
N GLY A 47 -9.59 8.35 5.49
CA GLY A 47 -8.18 8.16 5.79
C GLY A 47 -7.29 8.50 4.60
N VAL A 48 -5.99 8.23 4.76
CA VAL A 48 -4.98 8.37 3.70
C VAL A 48 -4.50 6.99 3.31
N ALA A 49 -4.35 6.74 2.01
CA ALA A 49 -3.64 5.59 1.46
C ALA A 49 -2.94 6.02 0.16
N LEU A 50 -1.63 6.24 0.21
CA LEU A 50 -0.81 6.71 -0.92
C LEU A 50 0.28 5.69 -1.23
N GLY A 51 0.47 5.39 -2.51
CA GLY A 51 1.57 4.57 -3.02
C GLY A 51 2.66 5.40 -3.67
N ALA A 52 3.89 4.93 -3.53
CA ALA A 52 5.07 5.42 -4.25
C ALA A 52 5.43 4.43 -5.35
N TRP A 53 5.29 4.85 -6.60
CA TRP A 53 5.44 4.02 -7.79
C TRP A 53 6.72 4.37 -8.55
N ASP A 54 7.55 3.38 -8.82
CA ASP A 54 8.63 3.51 -9.79
C ASP A 54 8.02 3.58 -11.19
N ALA A 55 8.11 4.73 -11.84
CA ALA A 55 7.50 4.98 -13.15
C ALA A 55 8.13 4.16 -14.29
N GLU A 56 9.38 3.70 -14.14
CA GLU A 56 10.07 2.91 -15.16
C GLU A 56 9.70 1.42 -15.05
N ALA A 57 9.56 0.91 -13.83
CA ALA A 57 9.25 -0.49 -13.56
C ALA A 57 7.75 -0.77 -13.33
N GLU A 58 6.91 0.27 -13.34
CA GLU A 58 5.49 0.23 -12.98
C GLU A 58 5.23 -0.53 -11.65
N ARG A 59 6.11 -0.32 -10.67
CA ARG A 59 6.15 -1.11 -9.43
C ARG A 59 5.95 -0.24 -8.20
N LEU A 60 5.11 -0.69 -7.28
CA LEU A 60 4.98 -0.09 -5.96
C LEU A 60 6.26 -0.37 -5.15
N VAL A 61 6.93 0.70 -4.71
CA VAL A 61 8.18 0.63 -3.93
C VAL A 61 8.04 1.17 -2.50
N GLY A 62 6.89 1.75 -2.19
CA GLY A 62 6.55 2.26 -0.86
C GLY A 62 5.07 2.60 -0.78
N PHE A 63 4.52 2.67 0.42
CA PHE A 63 3.19 3.22 0.65
C PHE A 63 3.08 3.81 2.05
N VAL A 64 2.11 4.69 2.26
CA VAL A 64 1.70 5.19 3.57
C VAL A 64 0.20 5.07 3.69
N PHE A 65 -0.29 4.69 4.87
CA PHE A 65 -1.71 4.72 5.16
C PHE A 65 -1.97 5.17 6.60
N GLY A 66 -3.16 5.68 6.87
CA GLY A 66 -3.57 6.03 8.23
C GLY A 66 -4.98 6.62 8.32
N PHE A 67 -5.63 6.39 9.46
CA PHE A 67 -6.85 7.10 9.85
C PHE A 67 -6.49 8.53 10.29
N LEU A 68 -7.25 9.54 9.86
CA LEU A 68 -6.94 10.95 10.15
C LEU A 68 -7.52 11.49 11.47
N GLY A 69 -8.48 10.78 12.09
CA GLY A 69 -9.12 11.18 13.35
C GLY A 69 -10.34 12.06 13.15
#